data_AF-W1Y046-F1
#
_entry.id   AF-W1Y046-F1
#
_cell.length_a   1.000
_cell.length_b   1.000
_cell.length_c   1.000
_cell.angle_alpha   90.00
_cell.angle_beta   90.00
_cell.angle_gamma   90.00
#
_symmetry.space_group_name_H-M   'P 1'
#
loop_
_entity.id
_entity.type
_entity.pdbx_description
1 polymer ?
#
loop_
_entity_poly.entity_id
_entity_poly.type
_entity_poly.pdbx_seq_one_letter_code
_entity_poly.pdbx_strand_id
1 'polypeptide(L)' 'PAKKDGKLFKHGILRHIVIRKAFKTDEVMVILVTTNKKIPYVNELIDSLNSNNNSIKSIVQNINDKDTNLVMGEK' A
#
# COMPACT_ATOMS: atom_id res chain seq x y z
N PRO A 1 -2.22 9.18 -3.33
CA PRO A 1 -2.25 10.07 -4.51
C PRO A 1 -1.88 9.33 -5.80
N ALA A 2 -2.85 9.21 -6.70
CA ALA A 2 -2.54 9.04 -8.11
C ALA A 2 -1.81 10.30 -8.61
N LYS A 3 -0.97 10.18 -9.64
CA LYS A 3 -0.44 11.35 -10.34
C LYS A 3 -1.60 12.10 -10.98
N LYS A 4 -1.66 13.42 -10.79
CA LYS A 4 -2.58 14.31 -11.51
C LYS A 4 -1.73 15.15 -12.46
N ASP A 5 -2.00 15.07 -13.75
CA ASP A 5 -1.27 15.78 -14.81
C ASP A 5 0.26 15.52 -14.78
N GLY A 6 0.65 14.26 -14.56
CA GLY A 6 2.05 13.83 -14.50
C GLY A 6 2.81 14.17 -13.21
N LYS A 7 2.19 14.94 -12.31
CA LYS A 7 2.77 15.33 -11.02
C LYS A 7 2.15 14.55 -9.86
N LEU A 8 2.94 14.30 -8.82
CA LEU A 8 2.42 13.69 -7.61
C LEU A 8 1.37 14.61 -6.96
N PHE A 9 0.15 14.09 -6.74
CA PHE A 9 -0.89 14.83 -6.04
C PHE A 9 -0.53 15.00 -4.56
N LYS A 10 -0.35 16.24 -4.11
CA LYS A 10 0.18 16.55 -2.76
C LYS A 10 -0.78 16.24 -1.61
N HIS A 11 -2.08 16.09 -1.87
CA HIS A 11 -3.11 15.94 -0.82
C HIS A 11 -3.62 14.50 -0.64
N GLY A 12 -2.83 13.48 -1.02
CA GLY A 12 -3.20 12.09 -0.82
C GLY A 12 -2.12 11.27 -0.12
N ILE A 13 -2.52 10.21 0.58
CA ILE A 13 -1.60 9.35 1.35
C ILE A 13 -1.21 8.10 0.56
N LEU A 14 -2.18 7.37 -0.01
CA LEU A 14 -1.94 6.07 -0.67
C LEU A 14 -1.61 6.20 -2.16
N ARG A 15 -0.39 5.87 -2.59
CA ARG A 15 0.08 5.96 -3.99
C ARG A 15 -0.28 4.73 -4.80
N HIS A 16 0.05 3.56 -4.28
CA HIS A 16 -0.15 2.27 -4.94
C HIS A 16 -0.54 1.22 -3.91
N ILE A 17 -1.30 0.22 -4.36
CA ILE A 17 -1.49 -1.04 -3.64
C ILE A 17 -0.83 -2.11 -4.50
N VAL A 18 0.18 -2.77 -3.95
CA VAL A 18 0.83 -3.91 -4.62
C VAL A 18 0.36 -5.17 -3.92
N ILE A 19 -0.20 -6.09 -4.70
CA ILE A 19 -0.65 -7.39 -4.22
C ILE A 19 0.32 -8.44 -4.75
N ARG A 20 0.89 -9.24 -3.87
CA ARG A 20 1.63 -10.45 -4.23
C ARG A 20 0.84 -11.65 -3.75
N LYS A 21 0.66 -12.63 -4.62
CA LYS A 21 -0.05 -13.86 -4.32
C LYS A 21 0.88 -15.05 -4.56
N ALA A 22 1.04 -15.91 -3.57
CA ALA A 22 1.80 -17.14 -3.70
C ALA A 22 1.01 -18.14 -4.55
N PHE A 23 1.64 -18.63 -5.63
CA PHE A 23 0.96 -19.51 -6.59
C PHE A 23 0.54 -20.85 -5.97
N LYS A 24 1.33 -21.39 -5.04
CA LYS A 24 1.10 -22.71 -4.43
C LYS A 24 0.22 -22.67 -3.18
N THR A 25 0.35 -21.63 -2.35
CA THR A 25 -0.32 -21.55 -1.04
C THR A 25 -1.54 -20.63 -1.03
N ASP A 26 -1.81 -19.93 -2.14
CA ASP A 26 -2.84 -18.89 -2.25
C ASP A 26 -2.64 -17.68 -1.32
N GLU A 27 -1.54 -17.65 -0.57
CA GLU A 27 -1.26 -16.61 0.42
C GLU A 27 -1.02 -15.26 -0.24
N VAL A 28 -1.57 -14.22 0.37
CA VAL A 28 -1.56 -12.86 -0.15
C VAL A 28 -0.74 -11.96 0.77
N MET A 29 0.17 -11.20 0.16
CA MET A 29 0.85 -10.07 0.76
C MET A 29 0.31 -8.78 0.15
N VAL A 30 -0.20 -7.90 0.99
CA VAL A 30 -0.65 -6.56 0.63
C VAL A 30 0.45 -5.57 0.97
N ILE A 31 0.89 -4.78 -0.01
CA ILE A 31 1.88 -3.72 0.22
C ILE A 31 1.20 -2.38 -0.07
N LEU A 32 1.02 -1.58 0.97
CA LEU A 32 0.50 -0.22 0.89
C LEU A 32 1.67 0.74 0.64
N VAL A 33 1.75 1.30 -0.56
CA VAL A 33 2.75 2.34 -0.86
C VAL A 33 2.16 3.70 -0.50
N THR A 34 2.73 4.37 0.50
CA THR A 34 2.21 5.63 1.04
C THR A 34 3.21 6.77 0.94
N THR A 35 2.75 8.02 0.86
CA THR A 35 3.62 9.20 0.93
C THR A 35 4.12 9.49 2.34
N ASN A 36 3.40 9.06 3.38
CA ASN A 36 3.70 9.36 4.77
C ASN A 36 3.70 8.10 5.63
N LYS A 37 4.42 8.14 6.76
CA LYS A 37 4.45 7.05 7.75
C LYS A 37 3.10 6.83 8.44
N LYS A 38 2.39 7.91 8.77
CA LYS A 38 1.10 7.82 9.46
C LYS A 38 -0.02 7.61 8.45
N ILE A 39 -0.72 6.49 8.58
CA ILE A 39 -1.96 6.20 7.88
C ILE A 39 -3.11 6.41 8.88
N PRO A 40 -4.07 7.32 8.61
CA PRO A 40 -5.27 7.45 9.43
C PRO A 40 -6.06 6.14 9.44
N TYR A 41 -6.59 5.76 10.61
CA TYR A 41 -7.44 4.57 10.78
C TYR A 41 -6.81 3.26 10.27
N VAL A 42 -5.49 3.12 10.42
CA VAL A 42 -4.75 1.97 9.89
C VAL A 42 -5.14 0.65 10.55
N ASN A 43 -5.50 0.69 11.83
CA ASN A 43 -5.92 -0.51 12.56
C ASN A 43 -7.27 -0.98 12.05
N GLU A 44 -8.24 -0.08 11.89
CA GLU A 44 -9.56 -0.37 11.32
C GLU A 44 -9.45 -0.90 9.88
N LEU A 45 -8.51 -0.35 9.10
CA LEU A 45 -8.19 -0.87 7.77
C LEU A 45 -7.64 -2.30 7.84
N ILE A 46 -6.66 -2.57 8.71
CA ILE A 46 -6.08 -3.90 8.90
C ILE A 46 -7.15 -4.90 9.34
N ASP A 47 -7.98 -4.53 10.31
CA ASP A 47 -9.07 -5.36 10.83
C ASP A 47 -10.09 -5.66 9.75
N SER A 48 -10.46 -4.68 8.94
CA SER A 48 -11.39 -4.86 7.81
C SER A 48 -10.80 -5.77 6.73
N LEU A 49 -9.49 -5.68 6.46
CA LEU A 49 -8.82 -6.55 5.49
C LEU A 49 -8.74 -7.99 6.00
N ASN A 50 -8.43 -8.19 7.28
CA ASN A 50 -8.33 -9.51 7.91
C ASN A 50 -9.70 -10.19 8.05
N SER A 51 -10.75 -9.43 8.40
CA SER A 51 -12.10 -9.97 8.64
C SER A 51 -12.75 -10.52 7.37
N ASN A 52 -12.37 -9.99 6.21
CA ASN A 52 -12.96 -10.36 4.92
C ASN A 52 -12.16 -11.43 4.16
N ASN A 53 -10.95 -11.81 4.60
CA ASN A 53 -10.08 -12.62 3.76
C ASN A 53 -8.99 -13.43 4.52
N ASN A 54 -9.23 -14.73 4.70
CA ASN A 54 -8.29 -15.63 5.38
C ASN A 54 -6.96 -15.86 4.61
N SER A 55 -6.87 -15.44 3.35
CA SER A 55 -5.67 -15.60 2.52
C SER A 55 -4.61 -14.51 2.76
N ILE A 56 -4.95 -13.38 3.40
CA ILE A 56 -3.97 -12.31 3.68
C ILE A 56 -3.05 -12.75 4.83
N LYS A 57 -1.76 -12.91 4.53
CA LYS A 57 -0.73 -13.31 5.51
C LYS A 57 0.14 -12.16 5.97
N SER A 58 0.24 -11.11 5.17
CA SER A 58 1.06 -9.96 5.50
C SER A 58 0.51 -8.68 4.90
N ILE A 59 0.59 -7.61 5.68
CA ILE A 59 0.31 -6.25 5.25
C ILE A 59 1.57 -5.44 5.55
N VAL A 60 2.18 -4.89 4.51
CA VAL A 60 3.44 -4.14 4.58
C VAL A 60 3.18 -2.71 4.16
N GLN A 61 3.77 -1.76 4.86
CA GLN A 61 3.77 -0.36 4.44
C GLN A 61 5.13 -0.02 3.82
N ASN A 62 5.13 0.47 2.58
CA ASN A 62 6.30 1.06 1.95
C ASN A 62 6.09 2.57 1.82
N ILE A 63 7.06 3.38 2.24
CA ILE A 63 6.95 4.84 2.20
C ILE A 63 7.72 5.38 1.01
N ASN A 64 7.03 6.08 0.11
CA ASN A 64 7.61 6.76 -1.03
C ASN A 64 7.02 8.18 -1.14
N ASP A 65 7.73 9.16 -0.61
CA ASP A 65 7.39 10.60 -0.64
C ASP A 65 7.95 11.34 -1.86
N LYS A 66 8.81 10.69 -2.65
CA LYS A 66 9.48 11.30 -3.82
C LYS A 66 8.53 11.42 -5.02
N ASP A 67 8.62 12.50 -5.79
CA ASP A 67 7.97 12.57 -7.10
C ASP A 67 8.82 11.81 -8.14
N THR A 68 8.57 10.51 -8.21
CA THR A 68 9.27 9.57 -9.08
C THR A 68 8.27 8.60 -9.71
N ASN A 69 8.69 7.97 -10.82
CA ASN A 69 7.95 6.88 -11.47
C ASN A 69 8.17 5.52 -10.78
N LEU A 70 9.10 5.43 -9.83
CA LEU A 70 9.31 4.21 -9.04
C LEU A 70 8.10 3.95 -8.14
N VAL A 71 7.59 2.71 -8.16
CA VAL A 71 6.48 2.28 -7.31
C VAL A 71 6.93 2.20 -5.85
N MET A 72 8.05 1.54 -5.60
CA MET A 72 8.58 1.33 -4.25
C MET A 72 9.49 2.49 -3.82
N GLY A 73 9.50 2.81 -2.52
CA GLY A 73 10.52 3.66 -1.91
C GLY A 73 11.85 2.92 -1.77
N GLU A 74 12.93 3.68 -1.56
CA GLU A 74 14.29 3.16 -1.39
C GLU A 74 14.63 2.80 0.06
N LYS A 75 13.66 2.87 0.98
CA LYS A 75 13.83 2.63 2.42
C LYS A 75 12.83 1.61 2.94
#